data_AF-A0A1I2DRV1-F1
#
_entry.id   AF-A0A1I2DRV1-F1
#
_cell.length_a   1.000
_cell.length_b   1.000
_cell.length_c   1.000
_cell.angle_alpha   90.00
_cell.angle_beta   90.00
_cell.angle_gamma   90.00
#
_symmetry.space_group_name_H-M   'P 1'
#
loop_
_entity.id
_entity.type
_entity.pdbx_description
1 polymer ?
#
loop_
_entity_poly.entity_id
_entity_poly.type
_entity_poly.pdbx_seq_one_letter_code
_entity_poly.pdbx_strand_id
1 'polypeptide(L)' 'MMKIITFKDRSVPVYYVNEQAASVEQLHHKLVEMEFNFDFRKKWKRISKVEVVRDVAIFQYNDGTKLYLEVS' A
#
# COMPACT_ATOMS: atom_id res chain seq x y z
N MET A 1 -13.10 -6.59 -1.46
CA MET A 1 -13.30 -5.55 -0.43
C MET A 1 -12.40 -4.35 -0.73
N MET A 2 -12.79 -3.18 -0.22
CA MET A 2 -12.02 -1.94 -0.35
C MET A 2 -11.90 -1.29 1.04
N LYS A 3 -10.68 -0.87 1.42
CA LYS A 3 -10.40 -0.08 2.63
C LYS A 3 -9.57 1.13 2.22
N ILE A 4 -9.81 2.28 2.83
CA ILE A 4 -8.96 3.45 2.64
C ILE A 4 -7.84 3.38 3.66
N ILE A 5 -6.59 3.40 3.21
CA ILE A 5 -5.42 3.57 4.10
C ILE A 5 -4.92 5.00 3.97
N THR A 6 -4.77 5.66 5.11
CA THR A 6 -4.14 6.97 5.20
C THR A 6 -2.70 6.79 5.68
N PHE A 7 -1.76 7.32 4.91
CA PHE A 7 -0.35 7.40 5.27
C PHE A 7 0.11 8.84 5.10
N LYS A 8 0.51 9.45 6.23
CA LYS A 8 0.71 10.90 6.33
C LYS A 8 -0.53 11.65 5.85
N ASP A 9 -0.36 12.61 4.95
CA ASP A 9 -1.43 13.50 4.50
C ASP A 9 -2.19 12.96 3.27
N ARG A 10 -1.96 11.70 2.90
CA ARG A 10 -2.56 11.09 1.70
C ARG A 10 -3.27 9.79 2.01
N SER A 11 -4.53 9.73 1.61
CA SER A 11 -5.35 8.53 1.63
C SER A 11 -5.34 7.85 0.26
N VAL A 12 -5.21 6.52 0.26
CA VAL A 12 -5.18 5.69 -0.95
C VAL A 12 -6.14 4.51 -0.78
N PRO A 13 -6.98 4.21 -1.79
CA PRO A 13 -7.84 3.03 -1.74
C PRO A 13 -7.02 1.76 -1.88
N VAL A 14 -7.31 0.79 -1.01
CA VAL A 14 -6.69 -0.54 -0.95
C VAL A 14 -7.74 -1.59 -1.23
N TYR A 15 -7.50 -2.39 -2.26
CA TYR A 15 -8.38 -3.48 -2.68
C TYR A 15 -7.78 -4.83 -2.25
N TYR A 16 -8.62 -5.70 -1.68
CA TYR A 16 -8.20 -7.01 -1.16
C TYR A 16 -9.39 -7.98 -1.11
N VAL A 17 -9.13 -9.28 -1.06
CA VAL A 17 -10.16 -10.30 -0.79
C VAL A 17 -10.27 -10.58 0.72
N ASN A 18 -11.43 -11.08 1.19
CA ASN A 18 -11.70 -11.22 2.64
C ASN A 18 -10.62 -11.99 3.41
N GLU A 19 -10.05 -13.03 2.80
CA GLU A 19 -9.00 -13.87 3.39
C GLU A 19 -7.68 -13.11 3.66
N GLN A 20 -7.51 -11.90 3.12
CA GLN A 20 -6.29 -11.11 3.19
C GLN A 20 -6.40 -9.90 4.12
N ALA A 21 -7.42 -9.85 4.99
CA ALA A 21 -7.55 -8.78 5.96
C ALA A 21 -6.31 -8.64 6.86
N ALA A 22 -5.68 -9.75 7.25
CA ALA A 22 -4.45 -9.73 8.03
C ALA A 22 -3.28 -9.06 7.28
N SER A 23 -3.11 -9.37 5.99
CA SER A 23 -2.08 -8.76 5.14
C SER A 23 -2.29 -7.25 4.96
N VAL A 24 -3.54 -6.77 5.00
CA VAL A 24 -3.86 -5.34 4.99
C VAL A 24 -3.42 -4.66 6.29
N GLU A 25 -3.55 -5.32 7.43
CA GLU A 25 -3.02 -4.79 8.71
C GLU A 25 -1.49 -4.77 8.70
N GLN A 26 -0.84 -5.82 8.17
CA GLN A 26 0.62 -5.84 8.01
C GLN A 26 1.12 -4.76 7.05
N LEU A 27 0.37 -4.49 5.96
CA LEU A 27 0.65 -3.35 5.09
C LEU A 27 0.66 -2.05 5.88
N HIS A 28 -0.29 -1.83 6.79
CA HIS A 28 -0.31 -0.63 7.61
C HIS A 28 0.96 -0.51 8.47
N HIS A 29 1.39 -1.59 9.12
CA HIS A 29 2.63 -1.62 9.90
C HIS A 29 3.86 -1.32 9.01
N LYS A 30 3.95 -1.93 7.82
CA LYS A 30 5.06 -1.66 6.89
C LYS A 30 5.08 -0.22 6.39
N LEU A 31 3.93 0.40 6.20
CA LEU A 31 3.87 1.83 5.86
C LEU A 31 4.45 2.69 6.99
N VAL A 32 4.14 2.36 8.25
CA VAL A 32 4.72 3.04 9.42
C VAL A 32 6.24 2.86 9.47
N GLU A 33 6.76 1.66 9.22
CA GLU A 33 8.22 1.44 9.14
C GLU A 33 8.89 2.29 8.05
N MET A 34 8.20 2.48 6.92
CA MET A 34 8.66 3.28 5.79
C MET A 34 8.49 4.79 5.99
N GLU A 35 8.02 5.24 7.15
CA GLU A 35 7.76 6.65 7.45
C GLU A 35 8.97 7.55 7.18
N PHE A 36 10.17 7.11 7.57
CA PHE A 36 11.39 7.90 7.41
C PHE A 36 12.13 7.62 6.09
N ASN A 37 11.60 6.72 5.26
CA ASN A 37 12.16 6.45 3.95
C ASN A 37 11.72 7.53 2.94
N PHE A 38 12.66 8.42 2.60
CA PHE A 38 12.39 9.55 1.73
C PHE A 38 11.98 9.15 0.30
N ASP A 39 12.62 8.12 -0.25
CA ASP A 39 12.32 7.63 -1.60
C ASP A 39 10.95 6.96 -1.66
N PHE A 40 10.59 6.19 -0.62
CA PHE A 40 9.26 5.64 -0.48
C PHE A 40 8.21 6.75 -0.38
N ARG A 41 8.44 7.79 0.43
CA ARG A 41 7.51 8.93 0.55
C ARG A 41 7.29 9.66 -0.77
N LYS A 42 8.34 9.83 -1.59
CA LYS A 42 8.21 10.38 -2.94
C LYS A 42 7.35 9.49 -3.83
N LYS A 43 7.59 8.18 -3.79
CA LYS A 43 6.80 7.18 -4.52
C LYS A 43 5.34 7.20 -4.08
N TRP A 44 5.07 7.26 -2.76
CA TRP A 44 3.71 7.29 -2.20
C TRP A 44 2.83 8.40 -2.76
N LYS A 45 3.40 9.59 -2.97
CA LYS A 45 2.71 10.74 -3.57
C LYS A 45 2.24 10.50 -5.02
N ARG A 46 2.65 9.42 -5.66
CA ARG A 46 2.27 9.09 -7.04
C ARG A 46 1.36 7.85 -7.13
N ILE A 47 1.09 7.18 -6.01
CA ILE A 47 0.29 5.96 -5.97
C ILE A 47 -1.19 6.31 -6.10
N SER A 48 -1.86 5.67 -7.04
CA SER A 48 -3.29 5.82 -7.33
C SER A 48 -4.15 4.92 -6.46
N LYS A 49 -3.74 3.65 -6.32
CA LYS A 49 -4.40 2.61 -5.54
C LYS A 49 -3.40 1.53 -5.14
N VAL A 50 -3.80 0.71 -4.17
CA VAL A 50 -3.06 -0.47 -3.75
C VAL A 50 -3.93 -1.71 -3.92
N GLU A 51 -3.35 -2.79 -4.40
CA GLU A 51 -3.97 -4.11 -4.42
C GLU A 51 -3.16 -5.03 -3.51
N VAL A 52 -3.79 -5.64 -2.52
CA VAL A 52 -3.15 -6.68 -1.71
C VAL A 52 -3.55 -8.02 -2.29
N VAL A 53 -2.54 -8.86 -2.55
CA VAL A 53 -2.72 -10.22 -3.04
C VAL A 53 -1.78 -11.13 -2.26
N ARG A 54 -2.35 -12.04 -1.47
CA ARG A 54 -1.64 -12.90 -0.51
C ARG A 54 -0.80 -12.03 0.44
N ASP A 55 0.52 -12.15 0.37
CA ASP A 55 1.48 -11.46 1.23
C ASP A 55 2.20 -10.32 0.51
N VAL A 56 1.64 -9.84 -0.61
CA VAL A 56 2.23 -8.79 -1.43
C VAL A 56 1.25 -7.63 -1.60
N ALA A 57 1.72 -6.42 -1.30
CA ALA A 57 1.08 -5.17 -1.65
C ALA A 57 1.61 -4.64 -2.99
N ILE A 58 0.71 -4.44 -3.93
CA ILE A 58 0.97 -3.94 -5.27
C ILE A 58 0.49 -2.49 -5.33
N PHE A 59 1.44 -1.56 -5.33
CA PHE A 59 1.15 -0.14 -5.47
C PHE A 59 1.11 0.24 -6.95
N GLN A 60 -0.03 0.73 -7.44
CA GLN A 60 -0.18 1.15 -8.83
C GLN A 60 -0.03 2.66 -8.97
N TYR A 61 0.84 3.10 -9.87
CA TYR A 61 1.04 4.51 -10.19
C TYR A 61 0.09 4.96 -11.31
N ASN A 62 -0.12 6.27 -11.42
CA ASN A 62 -0.95 6.86 -12.48
C ASN A 62 -0.42 6.58 -13.91
N ASP A 63 0.89 6.35 -14.05
CA ASP A 63 1.54 6.02 -15.32
C ASP A 63 1.47 4.52 -15.67
N GLY A 64 0.77 3.72 -14.87
CA GLY A 64 0.60 2.28 -15.09
C GLY A 64 1.72 1.41 -14.52
N THR A 65 2.82 2.00 -14.04
CA THR A 65 3.88 1.24 -13.37
C THR A 65 3.40 0.67 -12.03
N LYS A 66 4.13 -0.33 -11.51
CA LYS A 66 3.80 -1.03 -10.26
C LYS A 66 5.02 -1.14 -9.35
N LEU A 67 4.82 -0.96 -8.05
CA LEU A 67 5.79 -1.28 -7.00
C LEU A 67 5.24 -2.44 -6.18
N TYR A 68 6.07 -3.44 -5.93
CA TYR A 68 5.73 -4.62 -5.14
C TYR A 68 6.41 -4.50 -3.78
N LEU A 69 5.68 -4.81 -2.71
CA LEU A 69 6.19 -4.85 -1.35
C LEU A 69 5.62 -6.05 -0.64
N GLU A 70 6.49 -6.84 -0.02
CA GLU A 70 6.08 -7.94 0.84
C GLU A 70 5.56 -7.40 2.17
N VAL A 71 4.46 -7.99 2.65
CA VAL A 71 3.75 -7.61 3.87
C VAL A 71 3.66 -8.78 4.87
N SER A 72 4.60 -9.73 4.80
CA SER A 72 4.77 -10.83 5.76
C SER A 72 5.71 -10.47 6.90
#